data_AF-A0A934YPV0-F1
#
_entry.id   AF-A0A934YPV0-F1
#
_cell.length_a   1.000
_cell.length_b   1.000
_cell.length_c   1.000
_cell.angle_alpha   90.00
_cell.angle_beta   90.00
_cell.angle_gamma   90.00
#
_symmetry.space_group_name_H-M   'P 1'
#
loop_
_entity.id
_entity.type
_entity.pdbx_description
1 polymer ?
#
loop_
_entity_poly.entity_id
_entity_poly.type
_entity_poly.pdbx_seq_one_letter_code
_entity_poly.pdbx_strand_id
1 'polypeptide(L)'
;MSANDAEDGGLPQPPEHAARDVVYVREPGGTASRVPIAALTHGDRPAPVRVSAHTEVAISARGPFEPLAFAVARDAAMRSRLAAGLNLPIVGAYSRLRPFFYVGLVPLLMLAELDREMLHGYHGARVRLALGLAFAVGMAVDFARRVPRHAGASAAVLLWVAARYAHILAVTCGRTENAAVGVFAPALAVGVALTLLARAPSGNRLTEAILDRLGVDPSEVVRVRLGEPPSRALVATSVGAAVALPLLLAAMNRAGAGLWTTGLTLVLYGAVVPDLVTRLLERPASPAPPAPPTPRARFGRIALAATVGFALTYGLVSGAHRSFDAGIYLQRCTHPDAFEREGRRLLEAETREVERGVARAKDRLPILLMTVLAVPLAEERLYRGLLQRVLTRRYGERRGLVAASLLFGAAHLAVYRVASYQAALLGFGFGTAWVGGGLPASLLAHAVWNAHLLL
;
A
#
# COMPACT_ATOMS: atom_id res chain seq x y z
N MET A 1 -54.83 -31.19 -13.38
CA MET A 1 -55.12 -29.87 -13.97
C MET A 1 -54.49 -28.83 -13.07
N SER A 2 -53.43 -28.21 -13.57
CA SER A 2 -52.54 -27.26 -12.88
C SER A 2 -53.19 -25.88 -12.78
N ALA A 3 -52.96 -25.16 -11.69
CA ALA A 3 -53.37 -23.77 -11.52
C ALA A 3 -52.19 -22.92 -11.04
N ASN A 4 -51.95 -21.86 -11.81
CA ASN A 4 -51.27 -20.60 -11.48
C ASN A 4 -49.73 -20.58 -11.46
N ASP A 5 -49.20 -20.55 -12.68
CA ASP A 5 -48.05 -19.74 -13.07
C ASP A 5 -48.31 -18.26 -12.73
N ALA A 6 -47.65 -17.75 -11.69
CA ALA A 6 -47.53 -16.32 -11.45
C ALA A 6 -46.33 -15.80 -12.25
N GLU A 7 -46.62 -15.01 -13.29
CA GLU A 7 -45.65 -14.32 -14.11
C GLU A 7 -44.74 -13.41 -13.26
N ASP A 8 -43.46 -13.79 -13.16
CA ASP A 8 -42.38 -12.93 -12.71
C ASP A 8 -42.16 -11.85 -13.78
N GLY A 9 -42.85 -10.72 -13.63
CA GLY A 9 -42.71 -9.53 -14.44
C GLY A 9 -41.31 -8.94 -14.32
N GLY A 10 -40.35 -9.56 -15.01
CA GLY A 10 -38.98 -9.11 -15.11
C GLY A 10 -38.94 -7.71 -15.71
N LEU A 11 -38.67 -6.71 -14.86
CA LEU A 11 -38.41 -5.35 -15.30
C LEU A 11 -37.36 -5.37 -16.42
N PRO A 12 -37.60 -4.69 -17.56
CA PRO A 12 -36.67 -4.70 -18.68
C PRO A 12 -35.30 -4.22 -18.20
N GLN A 13 -34.27 -5.04 -18.42
CA GLN A 13 -32.90 -4.67 -18.09
C GLN A 13 -32.53 -3.45 -18.96
N PRO A 14 -32.22 -2.29 -18.35
CA PRO A 14 -31.84 -1.11 -19.11
C PRO A 14 -30.52 -1.36 -19.84
N PRO A 15 -30.24 -0.64 -20.94
CA PRO A 15 -28.99 -0.74 -21.66
C PRO A 15 -27.78 -0.58 -20.72
N GLU A 16 -26.74 -1.37 -20.95
CA GLU A 16 -25.57 -1.53 -20.05
C GLU A 16 -24.88 -0.20 -19.69
N HIS A 17 -25.04 0.82 -20.55
CA HIS A 17 -24.56 2.19 -20.30
C HIS A 17 -25.35 2.92 -19.21
N ALA A 18 -26.68 2.76 -19.12
CA ALA A 18 -27.53 3.38 -18.10
C ALA A 18 -27.41 2.69 -16.72
N ALA A 19 -26.91 1.46 -16.68
CA ALA A 19 -26.61 0.75 -15.43
C ALA A 19 -25.34 1.28 -14.72
N ARG A 20 -24.51 2.08 -15.41
CA ARG A 20 -23.22 2.55 -14.89
C ARG A 20 -23.28 3.83 -14.07
N ASP A 21 -24.36 4.60 -14.18
CA ASP A 21 -24.51 5.92 -13.54
C ASP A 21 -25.52 5.92 -12.39
N VAL A 22 -25.75 4.75 -11.78
CA VAL A 22 -26.64 4.58 -10.64
C VAL A 22 -25.91 4.01 -9.45
N VAL A 23 -26.38 4.39 -8.26
CA VAL A 23 -26.06 3.74 -6.99
C VAL A 23 -27.36 3.39 -6.27
N TYR A 24 -27.28 2.40 -5.38
CA TYR A 24 -28.40 2.03 -4.54
C TYR A 24 -28.24 2.73 -3.21
N VAL A 25 -29.28 3.44 -2.78
CA VAL A 25 -29.31 4.17 -1.52
C VAL A 25 -30.46 3.62 -0.68
N ARG A 26 -30.25 3.47 0.61
CA ARG A 26 -31.33 3.20 1.56
C ARG A 26 -31.12 3.93 2.87
N GLU A 27 -32.21 4.21 3.55
CA GLU A 27 -32.15 4.52 4.97
C GLU A 27 -31.76 3.27 5.77
N PRO A 28 -31.10 3.41 6.94
CA PRO A 28 -30.77 2.26 7.77
C PRO A 28 -32.00 1.40 8.07
N GLY A 29 -32.01 0.15 7.59
CA GLY A 29 -33.14 -0.78 7.74
C GLY A 29 -34.28 -0.63 6.69
N GLY A 30 -34.17 0.31 5.75
CA GLY A 30 -35.15 0.53 4.68
C GLY A 30 -34.91 -0.27 3.40
N THR A 31 -35.80 -0.10 2.42
CA THR A 31 -35.66 -0.70 1.08
C THR A 31 -34.67 0.08 0.21
N ALA A 32 -33.92 -0.64 -0.62
CA ALA A 32 -32.95 -0.04 -1.52
C ALA A 32 -33.63 0.67 -2.69
N SER A 33 -33.37 1.97 -2.82
CA SER A 33 -33.80 2.77 -3.96
C SER A 33 -32.65 2.92 -4.96
N ARG A 34 -32.94 2.73 -6.25
CA ARG A 34 -31.98 2.97 -7.33
C ARG A 34 -31.96 4.47 -7.65
N VAL A 35 -30.85 5.13 -7.38
CA VAL A 35 -30.71 6.58 -7.54
C VAL A 35 -29.65 6.90 -8.61
N PRO A 36 -29.98 7.69 -9.65
CA PRO A 36 -28.98 8.23 -10.56
C PRO A 36 -27.97 9.10 -9.80
N ILE A 37 -26.67 8.93 -10.06
CA ILE A 37 -25.61 9.64 -9.32
C ILE A 37 -25.75 11.16 -9.47
N ALA A 38 -26.17 11.63 -10.64
CA ALA A 38 -26.43 13.06 -10.86
C ALA A 38 -27.51 13.63 -9.92
N ALA A 39 -28.49 12.79 -9.52
CA ALA A 39 -29.58 13.18 -8.62
C ALA A 39 -29.16 13.24 -7.14
N LEU A 40 -27.95 12.79 -6.79
CA LEU A 40 -27.40 12.88 -5.43
C LEU A 40 -26.76 14.25 -5.15
N THR A 41 -26.58 15.09 -6.16
CA THR A 41 -25.97 16.41 -5.97
C THR A 41 -27.00 17.44 -5.52
N HIS A 42 -26.59 18.24 -4.55
CA HIS A 42 -27.25 19.50 -4.24
C HIS A 42 -26.97 20.50 -5.38
N GLY A 43 -27.85 20.55 -6.37
CA GLY A 43 -27.99 21.73 -7.23
C GLY A 43 -28.95 22.75 -6.61
N ASP A 44 -29.41 23.73 -7.41
CA ASP A 44 -30.44 24.72 -7.02
C ASP A 44 -31.87 24.13 -6.89
N ARG A 45 -32.00 22.81 -6.98
CA ARG A 45 -33.27 22.09 -6.77
C ARG A 45 -33.12 21.15 -5.58
N PRO A 46 -34.16 21.01 -4.74
CA PRO A 46 -34.12 20.04 -3.65
C PRO A 46 -33.84 18.65 -4.21
N ALA A 47 -32.71 18.07 -3.84
CA ALA A 47 -32.38 16.69 -4.18
C ALA A 47 -33.47 15.79 -3.59
N PRO A 48 -34.01 14.82 -4.36
CA PRO A 48 -35.08 13.94 -3.88
C PRO A 48 -34.61 13.03 -2.72
N VAL A 49 -33.30 12.92 -2.49
CA VAL A 49 -32.69 12.11 -1.42
C VAL A 49 -31.60 12.94 -0.75
N ARG A 50 -31.75 13.22 0.56
CA ARG A 50 -30.71 13.89 1.36
C ARG A 50 -29.63 12.87 1.74
N VAL A 51 -28.39 13.17 1.42
CA VAL A 51 -27.24 12.27 1.67
C VAL A 51 -26.44 12.78 2.87
N SER A 52 -26.02 11.87 3.74
CA SER A 52 -25.21 12.12 4.93
C SER A 52 -24.06 11.12 5.02
N ALA A 53 -23.16 11.26 6.00
CA ALA A 53 -22.08 10.29 6.21
C ALA A 53 -22.62 8.89 6.57
N HIS A 54 -23.81 8.85 7.17
CA HIS A 54 -24.51 7.63 7.59
C HIS A 54 -25.35 6.97 6.48
N THR A 55 -25.64 7.68 5.39
CA THR A 55 -26.49 7.16 4.31
C THR A 55 -25.89 5.87 3.74
N GLU A 56 -26.67 4.78 3.77
CA GLU A 56 -26.18 3.48 3.31
C GLU A 56 -26.22 3.40 1.79
N VAL A 57 -25.07 3.09 1.18
CA VAL A 57 -24.91 3.02 -0.28
C VAL A 57 -24.33 1.69 -0.73
N ALA A 58 -24.71 1.26 -1.94
CA ALA A 58 -24.19 0.05 -2.59
C ALA A 58 -24.08 0.21 -4.11
N ILE A 59 -23.16 -0.53 -4.72
CA ILE A 59 -23.00 -0.62 -6.19
C ILE A 59 -24.07 -1.53 -6.82
N SER A 60 -24.60 -2.47 -6.04
CA SER A 60 -25.62 -3.44 -6.44
C SER A 60 -26.84 -3.41 -5.53
N ALA A 61 -28.01 -3.77 -6.05
CA ALA A 61 -29.25 -3.86 -5.26
C ALA A 61 -29.14 -4.84 -4.08
N ARG A 62 -28.27 -5.86 -4.21
CA ARG A 62 -28.04 -6.88 -3.18
C ARG A 62 -27.03 -6.45 -2.11
N GLY A 63 -26.50 -5.23 -2.19
CA GLY A 63 -25.45 -4.76 -1.31
C GLY A 63 -24.03 -5.20 -1.73
N PRO A 64 -23.06 -5.24 -0.80
CA PRO A 64 -23.21 -4.81 0.59
C PRO A 64 -23.52 -3.31 0.68
N PHE A 65 -24.43 -2.97 1.59
CA PHE A 65 -24.74 -1.58 1.93
C PHE A 65 -23.82 -1.15 3.07
N GLU A 66 -23.09 -0.06 2.86
CA GLU A 66 -22.22 0.54 3.88
C GLU A 66 -22.52 2.04 3.97
N PRO A 67 -22.33 2.67 5.15
CA PRO A 67 -22.44 4.12 5.26
C PRO A 67 -21.52 4.79 4.23
N LEU A 68 -22.00 5.86 3.59
CA LEU A 68 -21.32 6.54 2.50
C LEU A 68 -19.87 6.83 2.86
N ALA A 69 -19.63 7.35 4.07
CA ALA A 69 -18.30 7.66 4.59
C ALA A 69 -17.32 6.47 4.52
N PHE A 70 -17.79 5.24 4.78
CA PHE A 70 -16.99 4.03 4.64
C PHE A 70 -16.89 3.56 3.19
N ALA A 71 -18.01 3.57 2.46
CA ALA A 71 -18.08 3.08 1.10
C ALA A 71 -17.11 3.84 0.16
N VAL A 72 -17.09 5.18 0.23
CA VAL A 72 -16.15 5.97 -0.57
C VAL A 72 -14.71 5.79 -0.11
N ALA A 73 -14.46 5.61 1.19
CA ALA A 73 -13.09 5.41 1.66
C ALA A 73 -12.51 4.04 1.26
N ARG A 74 -13.31 2.97 1.34
CA ARG A 74 -12.83 1.58 1.23
C ARG A 74 -13.03 0.96 -0.15
N ASP A 75 -14.08 1.33 -0.87
CA ASP A 75 -14.41 0.72 -2.15
C ASP A 75 -13.95 1.60 -3.32
N ALA A 76 -12.87 1.16 -3.98
CA ALA A 76 -12.32 1.83 -5.14
C ALA A 76 -13.27 1.81 -6.37
N ALA A 77 -14.14 0.80 -6.48
CA ALA A 77 -15.17 0.77 -7.52
C ALA A 77 -16.26 1.80 -7.23
N MET A 78 -16.70 1.91 -5.97
CA MET A 78 -17.67 2.93 -5.55
C MET A 78 -17.14 4.33 -5.83
N ARG A 79 -15.91 4.64 -5.38
CA ARG A 79 -15.26 5.92 -5.70
C ARG A 79 -15.19 6.20 -7.18
N SER A 80 -14.72 5.23 -7.98
CA SER A 80 -14.57 5.42 -9.41
C SER A 80 -15.92 5.68 -10.10
N ARG A 81 -17.00 5.06 -9.60
CA ARG A 81 -18.34 5.24 -10.14
C ARG A 81 -18.91 6.60 -9.77
N LEU A 82 -18.86 6.97 -8.49
CA LEU A 82 -19.31 8.28 -8.02
C LEU A 82 -18.51 9.42 -8.66
N ALA A 83 -17.19 9.32 -8.71
CA ALA A 83 -16.36 10.36 -9.31
C ALA A 83 -16.65 10.58 -10.81
N ALA A 84 -16.95 9.51 -11.54
CA ALA A 84 -17.35 9.60 -12.93
C ALA A 84 -18.76 10.17 -13.09
N GLY A 85 -19.74 9.66 -12.33
CA GLY A 85 -21.13 10.13 -12.41
C GLY A 85 -21.33 11.57 -11.92
N LEU A 86 -20.47 12.05 -11.01
CA LEU A 86 -20.42 13.43 -10.54
C LEU A 86 -19.61 14.36 -11.46
N ASN A 87 -19.03 13.85 -12.54
CA ASN A 87 -18.21 14.59 -13.50
C ASN A 87 -17.08 15.40 -12.83
N LEU A 88 -16.38 14.81 -11.86
CA LEU A 88 -15.35 15.53 -11.12
C LEU A 88 -14.20 15.97 -12.06
N PRO A 89 -13.77 17.25 -12.02
CA PRO A 89 -12.72 17.76 -12.92
C PRO A 89 -11.41 16.97 -12.86
N ILE A 90 -11.08 16.44 -11.68
CA ILE A 90 -9.87 15.64 -11.45
C ILE A 90 -9.86 14.34 -12.28
N VAL A 91 -11.02 13.76 -12.59
CA VAL A 91 -11.15 12.57 -13.45
C VAL A 91 -10.88 12.94 -14.91
N GLY A 92 -11.43 14.06 -15.37
CA GLY A 92 -11.20 14.58 -16.73
C GLY A 92 -9.77 15.06 -16.96
N ALA A 93 -9.09 15.57 -15.94
CA ALA A 93 -7.67 15.89 -16.02
C ALA A 93 -6.80 14.63 -16.17
N TYR A 94 -7.09 13.59 -15.39
CA TYR A 94 -6.39 12.30 -15.50
C TYR A 94 -6.62 11.62 -16.85
N SER A 95 -7.85 11.60 -17.35
CA SER A 95 -8.17 10.90 -18.61
C SER A 95 -7.40 11.46 -19.81
N ARG A 96 -7.15 12.77 -19.85
CA ARG A 96 -6.32 13.44 -20.87
C ARG A 96 -4.85 13.05 -20.81
N LEU A 97 -4.33 12.81 -19.60
CA LEU A 97 -2.93 12.40 -19.38
C LEU A 97 -2.73 10.89 -19.48
N ARG A 98 -3.81 10.11 -19.52
CA ARG A 98 -3.75 8.65 -19.49
C ARG A 98 -2.84 8.02 -20.56
N PRO A 99 -2.86 8.45 -21.84
CA PRO A 99 -1.94 7.91 -22.86
C PRO A 99 -0.46 8.10 -22.50
N PHE A 100 -0.11 9.23 -21.86
CA PHE A 100 1.26 9.52 -21.44
C PHE A 100 1.77 8.52 -20.38
N PHE A 101 0.90 8.04 -19.48
CA PHE A 101 1.30 7.06 -18.47
C PHE A 101 1.70 5.71 -19.07
N TYR A 102 1.11 5.30 -20.21
CA TYR A 102 1.51 4.09 -20.92
C TYR A 102 2.92 4.17 -21.50
N VAL A 103 3.38 5.37 -21.87
CA VAL A 103 4.76 5.58 -22.33
C VAL A 103 5.76 5.24 -21.21
N GLY A 104 5.38 5.43 -19.94
CA GLY A 104 6.18 5.00 -18.79
C GLY A 104 6.40 3.49 -18.66
N LEU A 105 5.66 2.65 -19.39
CA LEU A 105 5.91 1.21 -19.42
C LEU A 105 7.16 0.87 -20.25
N VAL A 106 7.56 1.74 -21.18
CA VAL A 106 8.69 1.47 -22.10
C VAL A 106 10.00 1.25 -21.34
N PRO A 107 10.45 2.13 -20.42
CA PRO A 107 11.67 1.90 -19.64
C PRO A 107 11.62 0.61 -18.79
N LEU A 108 10.43 0.26 -18.27
CA LEU A 108 10.25 -0.97 -17.49
C LEU A 108 10.39 -2.22 -18.36
N LEU A 109 9.79 -2.23 -19.56
CA LEU A 109 9.89 -3.33 -20.51
C LEU A 109 11.31 -3.48 -21.07
N MET A 110 12.02 -2.38 -21.30
CA MET A 110 13.43 -2.39 -21.68
C MET A 110 14.30 -3.07 -20.58
N LEU A 111 14.05 -2.78 -19.30
CA LEU A 111 14.73 -3.47 -18.21
C LEU A 111 14.36 -4.95 -18.11
N ALA A 112 13.11 -5.30 -18.38
CA ALA A 112 12.68 -6.70 -18.43
C ALA A 112 13.43 -7.44 -19.54
N GLU A 113 13.59 -6.84 -20.72
CA GLU A 113 14.36 -7.42 -21.82
C GLU A 113 15.83 -7.60 -21.44
N LEU A 114 16.43 -6.61 -20.76
CA LEU A 114 17.79 -6.75 -20.22
C LEU A 114 17.90 -7.92 -19.21
N ASP A 115 16.91 -8.08 -18.32
CA ASP A 115 16.89 -9.23 -17.40
C ASP A 115 16.67 -10.57 -18.11
N ARG A 116 15.98 -10.58 -19.26
CA ARG A 116 15.82 -11.76 -20.12
C ARG A 116 17.14 -12.22 -20.70
N GLU A 117 17.97 -11.30 -21.17
CA GLU A 117 19.32 -11.61 -21.69
C GLU A 117 20.24 -12.14 -20.59
N MET A 118 20.10 -11.64 -19.35
CA MET A 118 20.90 -12.07 -18.19
C MET A 118 20.43 -13.37 -17.55
N LEU A 119 19.41 -14.06 -18.09
CA LEU A 119 18.89 -15.30 -17.51
C LEU A 119 19.95 -16.41 -17.40
N HIS A 120 20.92 -16.41 -18.33
CA HIS A 120 22.04 -17.32 -18.33
C HIS A 120 23.28 -16.58 -17.78
N GLY A 121 23.60 -16.80 -16.51
CA GLY A 121 24.84 -16.30 -15.90
C GLY A 121 24.66 -15.30 -14.76
N TYR A 122 23.44 -14.83 -14.46
CA TYR A 122 23.22 -13.93 -13.32
C TYR A 122 22.15 -14.45 -12.35
N HIS A 123 22.57 -14.73 -11.10
CA HIS A 123 21.65 -15.12 -10.04
C HIS A 123 20.61 -14.01 -9.78
N GLY A 124 19.34 -14.41 -9.66
CA GLY A 124 18.22 -13.50 -9.44
C GLY A 124 17.64 -12.81 -10.69
N ALA A 125 18.24 -12.96 -11.88
CA ALA A 125 17.68 -12.40 -13.12
C ALA A 125 16.24 -12.87 -13.39
N ARG A 126 15.96 -14.16 -13.12
CA ARG A 126 14.61 -14.74 -13.23
C ARG A 126 13.58 -14.02 -12.35
N VAL A 127 13.93 -13.74 -11.09
CA VAL A 127 13.03 -13.07 -10.15
C VAL A 127 12.80 -11.62 -10.59
N ARG A 128 13.86 -10.90 -11.00
CA ARG A 128 13.73 -9.53 -11.50
C ARG A 128 12.88 -9.44 -12.77
N LEU A 129 13.08 -10.35 -13.72
CA LEU A 129 12.26 -10.46 -14.92
C LEU A 129 10.79 -10.68 -14.57
N ALA A 130 10.50 -11.67 -13.72
CA ALA A 130 9.14 -11.99 -13.31
C ALA A 130 8.45 -10.79 -12.62
N LEU A 131 9.16 -10.10 -11.71
CA LEU A 131 8.66 -8.90 -11.04
C LEU A 131 8.46 -7.75 -12.02
N GLY A 132 9.41 -7.51 -12.93
CA GLY A 132 9.32 -6.46 -13.94
C GLY A 132 8.10 -6.64 -14.85
N LEU A 133 7.85 -7.86 -15.32
CA LEU A 133 6.66 -8.19 -16.12
C LEU A 133 5.37 -8.06 -15.31
N ALA A 134 5.36 -8.55 -14.06
CA ALA A 134 4.19 -8.43 -13.18
C ALA A 134 3.84 -6.96 -12.91
N PHE A 135 4.84 -6.11 -12.67
CA PHE A 135 4.64 -4.67 -12.51
C PHE A 135 4.16 -4.00 -13.80
N ALA A 136 4.71 -4.36 -14.96
CA ALA A 136 4.28 -3.81 -16.23
C ALA A 136 2.80 -4.11 -16.50
N VAL A 137 2.38 -5.37 -16.29
CA VAL A 137 0.97 -5.78 -16.42
C VAL A 137 0.10 -5.06 -15.39
N GLY A 138 0.51 -5.02 -14.12
CA GLY A 138 -0.24 -4.36 -13.05
C GLY A 138 -0.45 -2.87 -13.31
N MET A 139 0.59 -2.17 -13.77
CA MET A 139 0.53 -0.77 -14.14
C MET A 139 -0.35 -0.54 -15.38
N ALA A 140 -0.21 -1.37 -16.42
CA ALA A 140 -1.05 -1.27 -17.62
C ALA A 140 -2.55 -1.43 -17.28
N VAL A 141 -2.87 -2.37 -16.38
CA VAL A 141 -4.23 -2.57 -15.88
C VAL A 141 -4.71 -1.39 -15.03
N ASP A 142 -3.85 -0.80 -14.18
CA ASP A 142 -4.22 0.36 -13.38
C ASP A 142 -4.44 1.61 -14.25
N PHE A 143 -3.57 1.83 -15.24
CA PHE A 143 -3.66 2.95 -16.18
C PHE A 143 -4.88 2.84 -17.08
N ALA A 144 -5.35 1.63 -17.42
CA ALA A 144 -6.56 1.42 -18.22
C ALA A 144 -7.83 1.91 -17.51
N ARG A 145 -7.81 2.02 -16.18
CA ARG A 145 -8.95 2.47 -15.39
C ARG A 145 -9.26 3.93 -15.65
N ARG A 146 -10.52 4.32 -15.40
CA ARG A 146 -10.95 5.73 -15.44
C ARG A 146 -10.25 6.58 -14.38
N VAL A 147 -9.99 5.96 -13.23
CA VAL A 147 -9.25 6.53 -12.10
C VAL A 147 -8.25 5.46 -11.67
N PRO A 148 -6.94 5.78 -11.60
CA PRO A 148 -5.94 4.84 -11.14
C PRO A 148 -6.17 4.56 -9.66
N ARG A 149 -6.06 3.30 -9.27
CA ARG A 149 -6.24 2.88 -7.87
C ARG A 149 -4.93 2.94 -7.10
N HIS A 150 -3.80 2.80 -7.78
CA HIS A 150 -2.50 2.55 -7.17
C HIS A 150 -1.40 3.43 -7.79
N ALA A 151 -1.72 4.69 -8.09
CA ALA A 151 -0.78 5.65 -8.69
C ALA A 151 0.52 5.80 -7.88
N GLY A 152 0.45 5.80 -6.54
CA GLY A 152 1.63 5.89 -5.68
C GLY A 152 2.57 4.69 -5.80
N ALA A 153 2.02 3.46 -5.87
CA ALA A 153 2.82 2.26 -6.08
C ALA A 153 3.44 2.24 -7.49
N SER A 154 2.67 2.64 -8.51
CA SER A 154 3.17 2.76 -9.89
C SER A 154 4.30 3.79 -10.00
N ALA A 155 4.18 4.94 -9.33
CA ALA A 155 5.24 5.95 -9.28
C ALA A 155 6.49 5.44 -8.55
N ALA A 156 6.35 4.71 -7.44
CA ALA A 156 7.48 4.12 -6.74
C ALA A 156 8.23 3.08 -7.61
N VAL A 157 7.49 2.25 -8.36
CA VAL A 157 8.09 1.31 -9.32
C VAL A 157 8.83 2.07 -10.43
N LEU A 158 8.27 3.14 -10.98
CA LEU A 158 8.94 3.95 -12.01
C LEU A 158 10.19 4.66 -11.47
N LEU A 159 10.17 5.13 -10.22
CA LEU A 159 11.37 5.67 -9.58
C LEU A 159 12.43 4.60 -9.36
N TRP A 160 12.05 3.36 -9.03
CA TRP A 160 12.97 2.23 -9.00
C TRP A 160 13.57 1.94 -10.38
N VAL A 161 12.76 1.95 -11.44
CA VAL A 161 13.23 1.81 -12.83
C VAL A 161 14.27 2.88 -13.14
N ALA A 162 13.97 4.15 -12.83
CA ALA A 162 14.91 5.25 -13.04
C ALA A 162 16.21 5.08 -12.24
N ALA A 163 16.11 4.72 -10.96
CA ALA A 163 17.27 4.46 -10.10
C ALA A 163 18.15 3.32 -10.64
N ARG A 164 17.54 2.31 -11.25
CA ARG A 164 18.28 1.21 -11.89
C ARG A 164 19.05 1.67 -13.12
N TYR A 165 18.46 2.51 -13.97
CA TYR A 165 19.20 3.14 -15.08
C TYR A 165 20.32 4.05 -14.58
N ALA A 166 20.05 4.87 -13.56
CA ALA A 166 21.06 5.72 -12.94
C ALA A 166 22.24 4.91 -12.38
N HIS A 167 21.96 3.75 -11.78
CA HIS A 167 22.99 2.84 -11.31
C HIS A 167 23.84 2.26 -12.45
N ILE A 168 23.22 1.81 -13.55
CA ILE A 168 23.93 1.32 -14.75
C ILE A 168 24.85 2.43 -15.31
N LEU A 169 24.36 3.66 -15.36
CA LEU A 169 25.13 4.82 -15.82
C LEU A 169 26.30 5.15 -14.89
N ALA A 170 26.09 5.11 -13.59
CA ALA A 170 27.13 5.35 -12.60
C ALA A 170 28.25 4.29 -12.70
N VAL A 171 27.90 3.01 -12.84
CA VAL A 171 28.87 1.92 -12.97
C VAL A 171 29.71 2.03 -14.25
N THR A 172 29.11 2.53 -15.33
CA THR A 172 29.78 2.73 -16.63
C THR A 172 30.48 4.09 -16.75
N CYS A 173 30.39 4.95 -15.73
CA CYS A 173 30.83 6.35 -15.78
C CYS A 173 30.25 7.13 -16.96
N GLY A 174 28.96 6.91 -17.25
CA GLY A 174 28.25 7.55 -18.36
C GLY A 174 28.66 7.04 -19.74
N ARG A 175 29.55 6.05 -19.84
CA ARG A 175 29.95 5.44 -21.11
C ARG A 175 28.88 4.47 -21.58
N THR A 176 27.85 5.00 -22.22
CA THR A 176 26.83 4.20 -22.92
C THR A 176 26.79 4.63 -24.38
N GLU A 177 26.93 3.68 -25.30
CA GLU A 177 26.80 3.96 -26.73
C GLU A 177 25.33 4.22 -27.13
N ASN A 178 24.38 3.88 -26.26
CA ASN A 178 22.95 4.01 -26.53
C ASN A 178 22.29 5.10 -25.66
N ALA A 179 21.99 6.25 -26.27
CA ALA A 179 21.30 7.36 -25.63
C ALA A 179 19.91 6.99 -25.06
N ALA A 180 19.25 5.97 -25.62
CA ALA A 180 17.96 5.49 -25.11
C ALA A 180 18.08 4.95 -23.69
N VAL A 181 19.18 4.23 -23.39
CA VAL A 181 19.49 3.69 -22.07
C VAL A 181 20.00 4.79 -21.14
N GLY A 182 20.88 5.66 -21.65
CA GLY A 182 21.60 6.61 -20.80
C GLY A 182 20.87 7.90 -20.44
N VAL A 183 19.88 8.32 -21.22
CA VAL A 183 19.20 9.61 -20.99
C VAL A 183 17.68 9.44 -21.06
N PHE A 184 17.17 8.87 -22.15
CA PHE A 184 15.72 8.87 -22.39
C PHE A 184 14.96 7.98 -21.40
N ALA A 185 15.38 6.74 -21.18
CA ALA A 185 14.70 5.82 -20.28
C ALA A 185 14.59 6.32 -18.82
N PRO A 186 15.67 6.76 -18.14
CA PRO A 186 15.56 7.30 -16.79
C PRO A 186 14.76 8.61 -16.73
N ALA A 187 14.96 9.53 -17.67
CA ALA A 187 14.23 10.80 -17.70
C ALA A 187 12.72 10.59 -17.91
N LEU A 188 12.35 9.67 -18.80
CA LEU A 188 10.97 9.29 -19.05
C LEU A 188 10.33 8.66 -17.80
N ALA A 189 11.02 7.72 -17.16
CA ALA A 189 10.53 7.06 -15.95
C ALA A 189 10.30 8.07 -14.81
N VAL A 190 11.24 9.00 -14.57
CA VAL A 190 11.08 10.09 -13.59
C VAL A 190 9.93 11.02 -13.98
N GLY A 191 9.89 11.47 -15.24
CA GLY A 191 8.86 12.40 -15.71
C GLY A 191 7.45 11.82 -15.56
N VAL A 192 7.26 10.55 -15.90
CA VAL A 192 5.98 9.85 -15.72
C VAL A 192 5.67 9.67 -14.23
N ALA A 193 6.65 9.27 -13.40
CA ALA A 193 6.44 9.11 -11.96
C ALA A 193 6.02 10.42 -11.27
N LEU A 194 6.71 11.53 -11.56
CA LEU A 194 6.38 12.85 -11.03
C LEU A 194 5.01 13.33 -11.52
N THR A 195 4.68 13.09 -12.79
CA THR A 195 3.36 13.42 -13.34
C THR A 195 2.26 12.60 -12.68
N LEU A 196 2.48 11.31 -12.40
CA LEU A 196 1.54 10.47 -11.63
C LEU A 196 1.33 11.04 -10.23
N LEU A 197 2.40 11.34 -9.49
CA LEU A 197 2.29 11.88 -8.12
C LEU A 197 1.58 13.26 -8.09
N ALA A 198 1.83 14.09 -9.10
CA ALA A 198 1.24 15.42 -9.18
C ALA A 198 -0.22 15.41 -9.66
N ARG A 199 -0.55 14.60 -10.67
CA ARG A 199 -1.79 14.71 -11.45
C ARG A 199 -2.74 13.55 -11.29
N ALA A 200 -2.28 12.37 -10.86
CA ALA A 200 -3.19 11.26 -10.62
C ALA A 200 -4.02 11.52 -9.35
N PRO A 201 -5.35 11.31 -9.40
CA PRO A 201 -6.19 11.43 -8.21
C PRO A 201 -5.79 10.36 -7.18
N SER A 202 -5.46 10.79 -5.96
CA SER A 202 -5.32 9.86 -4.83
C SER A 202 -6.70 9.46 -4.31
N GLY A 203 -6.80 8.28 -3.68
CA GLY A 203 -8.06 7.83 -3.08
C GLY A 203 -8.65 8.83 -2.08
N ASN A 204 -7.79 9.50 -1.30
CA ASN A 204 -8.21 10.48 -0.30
C ASN A 204 -8.69 11.78 -0.96
N ARG A 205 -7.95 12.33 -1.94
CA ARG A 205 -8.41 13.50 -2.70
C ARG A 205 -9.72 13.24 -3.41
N LEU A 206 -9.90 12.02 -3.94
CA LEU A 206 -11.14 11.64 -4.61
C LEU A 206 -12.30 11.49 -3.63
N THR A 207 -12.04 10.93 -2.45
CA THR A 207 -13.02 10.82 -1.37
C THR A 207 -13.48 12.20 -0.91
N GLU A 208 -12.53 13.11 -0.65
CA GLU A 208 -12.80 14.50 -0.28
C GLU A 208 -13.63 15.20 -1.35
N ALA A 209 -13.23 15.12 -2.63
CA ALA A 209 -13.96 15.75 -3.73
C ALA A 209 -15.37 15.17 -3.96
N ILE A 210 -15.57 13.85 -3.74
CA ILE A 210 -16.89 13.23 -3.79
C ILE A 210 -17.77 13.76 -2.65
N LEU A 211 -17.26 13.75 -1.42
CA LEU A 211 -18.02 14.16 -0.23
C LEU A 211 -18.38 15.65 -0.29
N ASP A 212 -17.44 16.49 -0.71
CA ASP A 212 -17.64 17.92 -0.94
C ASP A 212 -18.74 18.16 -1.99
N ARG A 213 -18.68 17.46 -3.13
CA ARG A 213 -19.70 17.57 -4.18
C ARG A 213 -21.09 17.11 -3.74
N LEU A 214 -21.14 16.18 -2.78
CA LEU A 214 -22.37 15.69 -2.16
C LEU A 214 -22.82 16.53 -0.96
N GLY A 215 -22.08 17.56 -0.56
CA GLY A 215 -22.42 18.43 0.58
C GLY A 215 -22.34 17.75 1.94
N VAL A 216 -21.53 16.69 2.09
CA VAL A 216 -21.39 15.94 3.35
C VAL A 216 -20.33 16.59 4.23
N ASP A 217 -20.66 16.91 5.48
CA ASP A 217 -19.74 17.53 6.44
C ASP A 217 -18.52 16.62 6.73
N PRO A 218 -17.28 17.09 6.50
CA PRO A 218 -16.07 16.35 6.85
C PRO A 218 -16.00 15.92 8.33
N SER A 219 -16.56 16.72 9.25
CA SER A 219 -16.57 16.42 10.68
C SER A 219 -17.42 15.18 10.99
N GLU A 220 -18.55 15.04 10.30
CA GLU A 220 -19.44 13.88 10.37
C GLU A 220 -18.73 12.63 9.84
N VAL A 221 -18.07 12.75 8.69
CA VAL A 221 -17.30 11.64 8.07
C VAL A 221 -16.21 11.12 8.99
N VAL A 222 -15.47 12.02 9.66
CA VAL A 222 -14.42 11.63 10.62
C VAL A 222 -15.02 10.89 11.81
N ARG A 223 -16.09 11.40 12.41
CA ARG A 223 -16.78 10.74 13.54
C ARG A 223 -17.28 9.34 13.14
N VAL A 224 -17.91 9.22 11.97
CA VAL A 224 -18.41 7.93 11.48
C VAL A 224 -17.28 6.94 11.22
N ARG A 225 -16.18 7.37 10.60
CA ARG A 225 -15.09 6.48 10.20
C ARG A 225 -14.14 6.07 11.33
N LEU A 226 -13.77 7.03 12.17
CA LEU A 226 -12.68 6.89 13.15
C LEU A 226 -13.18 6.81 14.60
N GLY A 227 -14.46 7.13 14.82
CA GLY A 227 -15.03 7.28 16.15
C GLY A 227 -14.40 8.45 16.91
N GLU A 228 -14.57 8.43 18.23
CA GLU A 228 -13.89 9.36 19.12
C GLU A 228 -12.37 9.19 19.05
N PRO A 229 -11.59 10.28 19.11
CA PRO A 229 -10.14 10.19 19.10
C PRO A 229 -9.63 9.45 20.34
N PRO A 230 -8.57 8.63 20.21
CA PRO A 230 -8.04 7.86 21.33
C PRO A 230 -7.43 8.79 22.39
N SER A 231 -7.44 8.33 23.64
CA SER A 231 -6.83 9.04 24.76
C SER A 231 -5.32 9.21 24.58
N ARG A 232 -4.74 10.26 25.17
CA ARG A 232 -3.28 10.47 25.16
C ARG A 232 -2.54 9.29 25.81
N ALA A 233 -3.13 8.69 26.84
CA ALA A 233 -2.61 7.49 27.50
C ALA A 233 -2.52 6.31 26.51
N LEU A 234 -3.58 6.01 25.75
CA LEU A 234 -3.55 4.94 24.75
C LEU A 234 -2.49 5.20 23.67
N VAL A 235 -2.33 6.43 23.22
CA VAL A 235 -1.26 6.81 22.28
C VAL A 235 0.12 6.57 22.88
N ALA A 236 0.39 7.08 24.09
CA ALA A 236 1.67 6.93 24.76
C ALA A 236 2.01 5.46 25.05
N THR A 237 1.06 4.67 25.54
CA THR A 237 1.24 3.24 25.79
C THR A 237 1.46 2.45 24.50
N SER A 238 0.80 2.81 23.39
CA SER A 238 1.02 2.16 22.09
C SER A 238 2.42 2.42 21.54
N VAL A 239 2.92 3.67 21.68
CA VAL A 239 4.31 4.02 21.32
C VAL A 239 5.29 3.30 22.24
N GLY A 240 5.03 3.30 23.55
CA GLY A 240 5.85 2.59 24.53
C GLY A 240 5.94 1.09 24.24
N ALA A 241 4.84 0.44 23.88
CA ALA A 241 4.83 -0.97 23.50
C ALA A 241 5.65 -1.24 22.23
N ALA A 242 5.53 -0.37 21.22
CA ALA A 242 6.33 -0.48 19.99
C ALA A 242 7.83 -0.34 20.25
N VAL A 243 8.24 0.56 21.16
CA VAL A 243 9.65 0.77 21.54
C VAL A 243 10.16 -0.32 22.48
N ALA A 244 9.33 -0.86 23.38
CA ALA A 244 9.75 -1.85 24.35
C ALA A 244 10.13 -3.20 23.72
N LEU A 245 9.45 -3.63 22.65
CA LEU A 245 9.77 -4.88 21.97
C LEU A 245 11.24 -4.96 21.48
N PRO A 246 11.75 -4.05 20.63
CA PRO A 246 13.13 -4.12 20.17
C PRO A 246 14.15 -3.99 21.32
N LEU A 247 13.84 -3.20 22.36
CA LEU A 247 14.69 -3.10 23.55
C LEU A 247 14.76 -4.42 24.32
N LEU A 248 13.63 -5.10 24.50
CA LEU A 248 13.56 -6.41 25.13
C LEU A 248 14.36 -7.45 24.35
N LEU A 249 14.16 -7.53 23.03
CA LEU A 249 14.90 -8.48 22.17
C LEU A 249 16.41 -8.18 22.18
N ALA A 250 16.80 -6.89 22.17
CA ALA A 250 18.21 -6.50 22.27
C ALA A 250 18.81 -6.88 23.63
N ALA A 251 18.08 -6.72 24.73
CA ALA A 251 18.52 -7.14 26.06
C ALA A 251 18.69 -8.66 26.14
N MET A 252 17.73 -9.43 25.59
CA MET A 252 17.80 -10.89 25.52
C MET A 252 19.00 -11.37 24.71
N ASN A 253 19.26 -10.74 23.56
CA ASN A 253 20.41 -11.09 22.72
C ASN A 253 21.73 -10.81 23.45
N ARG A 254 21.83 -9.70 24.21
CA ARG A 254 23.01 -9.41 25.06
C ARG A 254 23.17 -10.40 26.20
N ALA A 255 22.07 -10.94 26.72
CA ALA A 255 22.08 -11.98 27.76
C ALA A 255 22.34 -13.39 27.20
N GLY A 256 22.61 -13.54 25.90
CA GLY A 256 22.88 -14.84 25.27
C GLY A 256 21.63 -15.72 25.10
N ALA A 257 20.43 -15.14 25.08
CA ALA A 257 19.20 -15.91 24.86
C ALA A 257 19.23 -16.61 23.48
N GLY A 258 18.84 -17.89 23.47
CA GLY A 258 18.76 -18.67 22.24
C GLY A 258 17.67 -18.19 21.28
N LEU A 259 17.72 -18.70 20.05
CA LEU A 259 16.74 -18.41 18.99
C LEU A 259 15.30 -18.69 19.44
N TRP A 260 15.06 -19.84 20.07
CA TRP A 260 13.72 -20.26 20.48
C TRP A 260 13.15 -19.40 21.59
N THR A 261 13.97 -19.04 22.58
CA THR A 261 13.56 -18.14 23.67
C THR A 261 13.20 -16.77 23.11
N THR A 262 14.06 -16.21 22.24
CA THR A 262 13.83 -14.91 21.59
C THR A 262 12.59 -14.95 20.70
N GLY A 263 12.42 -16.01 19.91
CA GLY A 263 11.26 -16.23 19.06
C GLY A 263 9.95 -16.37 19.83
N LEU A 264 9.95 -17.13 20.92
CA LEU A 264 8.79 -17.29 21.79
C LEU A 264 8.42 -15.96 22.44
N THR A 265 9.39 -15.21 22.96
CA THR A 265 9.15 -13.88 23.53
C THR A 265 8.55 -12.93 22.50
N LEU A 266 9.07 -12.90 21.27
CA LEU A 266 8.51 -12.10 20.19
C LEU A 266 7.05 -12.44 19.92
N VAL A 267 6.73 -13.73 19.76
CA VAL A 267 5.37 -14.20 19.49
C VAL A 267 4.43 -13.87 20.64
N LEU A 268 4.82 -14.16 21.88
CA LEU A 268 4.01 -13.86 23.07
C LEU A 268 3.78 -12.36 23.22
N TYR A 269 4.80 -11.53 22.98
CA TYR A 269 4.67 -10.08 23.04
C TYR A 269 3.67 -9.58 21.99
N GLY A 270 3.81 -10.00 20.73
CA GLY A 270 2.90 -9.60 19.64
C GLY A 270 1.48 -10.15 19.79
N ALA A 271 1.30 -11.29 20.47
CA ALA A 271 -0.01 -11.85 20.78
C ALA A 271 -0.71 -11.10 21.92
N VAL A 272 -0.02 -10.90 23.05
CA VAL A 272 -0.61 -10.45 24.32
C VAL A 272 -0.66 -8.94 24.44
N VAL A 273 0.44 -8.24 24.15
CA VAL A 273 0.55 -6.80 24.46
C VAL A 273 -0.46 -5.94 23.70
N PRO A 274 -0.65 -6.11 22.37
CA PRO A 274 -1.67 -5.34 21.64
C PRO A 274 -3.08 -5.49 22.20
N ASP A 275 -3.47 -6.70 22.58
CA ASP A 275 -4.80 -7.01 23.09
C ASP A 275 -4.96 -6.49 24.52
N LEU A 276 -3.92 -6.60 25.36
CA LEU A 276 -3.91 -6.07 26.72
C LEU A 276 -4.03 -4.55 26.74
N VAL A 277 -3.21 -3.83 25.95
CA VAL A 277 -3.25 -2.37 25.84
C VAL A 277 -4.63 -1.89 25.38
N THR A 278 -5.19 -2.57 24.38
CA THR A 278 -6.53 -2.27 23.86
C THR A 278 -7.60 -2.48 24.93
N ARG A 279 -7.62 -3.62 25.61
CA ARG A 279 -8.62 -3.90 26.66
C ARG A 279 -8.56 -2.95 27.85
N LEU A 280 -7.36 -2.51 28.24
CA LEU A 280 -7.18 -1.65 29.41
C LEU A 280 -7.47 -0.17 29.13
N LEU A 281 -7.17 0.32 27.92
CA LEU A 281 -7.14 1.76 27.64
C LEU A 281 -8.09 2.21 26.53
N GLU A 282 -8.57 1.28 25.68
CA GLU A 282 -9.54 1.60 24.65
C GLU A 282 -10.96 1.51 25.24
N ARG A 283 -11.67 2.64 25.26
CA ARG A 283 -13.09 2.64 25.64
C ARG A 283 -13.87 1.81 24.60
N PRO A 284 -14.87 1.02 25.02
CA PRO A 284 -15.71 0.29 24.08
C PRO A 284 -16.31 1.27 23.08
N ALA A 285 -16.02 1.05 21.79
CA ALA A 285 -16.56 1.87 20.72
C ALA A 285 -18.00 1.42 20.41
N SER A 286 -18.91 2.37 20.28
CA SER A 286 -20.18 2.22 19.56
C SER A 286 -19.99 2.88 18.19
N PRO A 287 -20.11 2.18 17.04
CA PRO A 287 -21.06 1.10 16.74
C PRO A 287 -20.39 -0.19 16.21
N ALA A 288 -21.22 -1.22 15.99
CA ALA A 288 -20.82 -2.47 15.35
C ALA A 288 -20.18 -2.22 13.97
N PRO A 289 -19.07 -2.89 13.62
CA PRO A 289 -18.53 -2.81 12.27
C PRO A 289 -19.59 -3.29 11.25
N PRO A 290 -19.62 -2.73 10.03
CA PRO A 290 -20.52 -3.20 9.00
C PRO A 290 -20.34 -4.70 8.75
N ALA A 291 -21.40 -5.36 8.27
CA ALA A 291 -21.41 -6.79 8.00
C ALA A 291 -20.17 -7.20 7.19
N PRO A 292 -19.45 -8.27 7.58
CA PRO A 292 -18.24 -8.67 6.89
C PRO A 292 -18.55 -9.02 5.43
N PRO A 293 -17.69 -8.63 4.47
CA PRO A 293 -17.87 -9.02 3.08
C PRO A 293 -17.82 -10.54 2.92
N THR A 294 -18.37 -11.05 1.81
CA THR A 294 -18.30 -12.48 1.51
C THR A 294 -16.84 -12.96 1.52
N PRO A 295 -16.56 -14.22 1.92
CA PRO A 295 -15.18 -14.71 2.05
C PRO A 295 -14.33 -14.53 0.79
N ARG A 296 -14.93 -14.73 -0.41
CA ARG A 296 -14.25 -14.53 -1.70
C ARG A 296 -13.88 -13.07 -1.96
N ALA A 297 -14.83 -12.14 -1.75
CA ALA A 297 -14.56 -10.71 -1.91
C ALA A 297 -13.51 -10.21 -0.89
N ARG A 298 -13.55 -10.76 0.33
CA ARG A 298 -12.55 -10.50 1.38
C ARG A 298 -11.15 -10.92 0.95
N PHE A 299 -11.01 -12.14 0.41
CA PHE A 299 -9.71 -12.64 -0.06
C PHE A 299 -9.15 -11.81 -1.20
N GLY A 300 -9.95 -11.53 -2.23
CA GLY A 300 -9.51 -10.72 -3.37
C GLY A 300 -9.03 -9.32 -2.96
N ARG A 301 -9.70 -8.68 -1.99
CA ARG A 301 -9.27 -7.39 -1.42
C ARG A 301 -7.96 -7.51 -0.66
N ILE A 302 -7.80 -8.54 0.17
CA ILE A 302 -6.56 -8.79 0.93
C ILE A 302 -5.39 -9.02 -0.02
N ALA A 303 -5.55 -9.91 -1.00
CA ALA A 303 -4.52 -10.22 -1.99
C ALA A 303 -4.10 -8.98 -2.77
N LEU A 304 -5.07 -8.21 -3.30
CA LEU A 304 -4.77 -6.97 -4.02
C LEU A 304 -4.03 -5.95 -3.14
N ALA A 305 -4.51 -5.72 -1.91
CA ALA A 305 -3.86 -4.79 -0.99
C ALA A 305 -2.44 -5.23 -0.62
N ALA A 306 -2.22 -6.54 -0.43
CA ALA A 306 -0.90 -7.10 -0.17
C ALA A 306 0.02 -6.95 -1.39
N THR A 307 -0.45 -7.24 -2.60
CA THR A 307 0.31 -7.05 -3.85
C THR A 307 0.70 -5.59 -4.06
N VAL A 308 -0.22 -4.66 -3.82
CA VAL A 308 0.05 -3.21 -3.93
C VAL A 308 1.06 -2.76 -2.87
N GLY A 309 0.90 -3.23 -1.64
CA GLY A 309 1.86 -2.99 -0.56
C GLY A 309 3.25 -3.52 -0.91
N PHE A 310 3.34 -4.75 -1.41
CA PHE A 310 4.59 -5.35 -1.87
C PHE A 310 5.22 -4.56 -3.03
N ALA A 311 4.45 -4.18 -4.05
CA ALA A 311 4.95 -3.39 -5.18
C ALA A 311 5.48 -2.02 -4.73
N LEU A 312 4.77 -1.36 -3.80
CA LEU A 312 5.21 -0.11 -3.20
C LEU A 312 6.49 -0.30 -2.37
N THR A 313 6.54 -1.34 -1.52
CA THR A 313 7.74 -1.71 -0.75
C THR A 313 8.93 -1.92 -1.68
N TYR A 314 8.76 -2.76 -2.71
CA TYR A 314 9.81 -3.07 -3.66
C TYR A 314 10.30 -1.82 -4.38
N GLY A 315 9.38 -1.01 -4.94
CA GLY A 315 9.73 0.24 -5.60
C GLY A 315 10.49 1.21 -4.69
N LEU A 316 10.05 1.38 -3.44
CA LEU A 316 10.70 2.28 -2.49
C LEU A 316 12.06 1.76 -2.04
N VAL A 317 12.12 0.52 -1.53
CA VAL A 317 13.34 -0.07 -0.96
C VAL A 317 14.38 -0.29 -2.05
N SER A 318 14.02 -0.96 -3.15
CA SER A 318 14.96 -1.19 -4.25
C SER A 318 15.32 0.11 -4.96
N GLY A 319 14.40 1.07 -5.09
CA GLY A 319 14.70 2.38 -5.66
C GLY A 319 15.69 3.17 -4.82
N ALA A 320 15.48 3.22 -3.50
CA ALA A 320 16.38 3.90 -2.57
C ALA A 320 17.78 3.26 -2.56
N HIS A 321 17.84 1.93 -2.45
CA HIS A 321 19.11 1.19 -2.47
C HIS A 321 19.88 1.44 -3.78
N ARG A 322 19.22 1.35 -4.94
CA ARG A 322 19.87 1.63 -6.23
C ARG A 322 20.31 3.08 -6.39
N SER A 323 19.57 4.02 -5.84
CA SER A 323 19.94 5.44 -5.86
C SER A 323 21.18 5.69 -5.01
N PHE A 324 21.26 5.04 -3.85
CA PHE A 324 22.42 5.09 -2.97
C PHE A 324 23.66 4.48 -3.65
N ASP A 325 23.53 3.27 -4.21
CA ASP A 325 24.59 2.64 -4.99
C ASP A 325 25.06 3.55 -6.14
N ALA A 326 24.13 4.12 -6.91
CA ALA A 326 24.45 5.01 -8.02
C ALA A 326 25.27 6.23 -7.55
N GLY A 327 24.90 6.83 -6.41
CA GLY A 327 25.63 7.94 -5.82
C GLY A 327 27.06 7.57 -5.45
N ILE A 328 27.27 6.38 -4.87
CA ILE A 328 28.61 5.90 -4.51
C ILE A 328 29.42 5.58 -5.77
N TYR A 329 28.85 4.90 -6.75
CA TYR A 329 29.55 4.59 -8.01
C TYR A 329 29.89 5.84 -8.82
N LEU A 330 29.11 6.92 -8.70
CA LEU A 330 29.47 8.20 -9.31
C LEU A 330 30.76 8.79 -8.73
N GLN A 331 31.08 8.51 -7.46
CA GLN A 331 32.37 8.88 -6.86
C GLN A 331 33.53 8.16 -7.54
N ARG A 332 33.35 6.91 -7.99
CA ARG A 332 34.39 6.19 -8.75
C ARG A 332 34.83 6.95 -10.01
N CYS A 333 33.89 7.65 -10.63
CA CYS A 333 34.10 8.36 -11.89
C CYS A 333 34.67 9.77 -11.70
N THR A 334 34.40 10.40 -10.57
CA THR A 334 34.78 11.80 -10.29
C THR A 334 35.94 11.93 -9.30
N HIS A 335 36.03 11.02 -8.34
CA HIS A 335 36.97 11.02 -7.22
C HIS A 335 37.39 9.57 -6.85
N PRO A 336 38.18 8.89 -7.71
CA PRO A 336 38.50 7.47 -7.56
C PRO A 336 39.16 7.14 -6.22
N ASP A 337 40.01 8.02 -5.69
CA ASP A 337 40.68 7.81 -4.41
C ASP A 337 39.72 7.82 -3.22
N ALA A 338 38.67 8.66 -3.26
CA ALA A 338 37.64 8.70 -2.22
C ALA A 338 36.74 7.45 -2.28
N PHE A 339 36.43 6.98 -3.49
CA PHE A 339 35.68 5.74 -3.69
C PHE A 339 36.40 4.53 -3.08
N GLU A 340 37.71 4.36 -3.33
CA GLU A 340 38.46 3.22 -2.79
C GLU A 340 38.59 3.26 -1.26
N ARG A 341 38.72 4.46 -0.66
CA ARG A 341 38.86 4.60 0.80
C ARG A 341 37.54 4.46 1.55
N GLU A 342 36.47 5.06 1.06
CA GLU A 342 35.21 5.26 1.82
C GLU A 342 34.02 4.60 1.14
N GLY A 343 33.78 4.90 -0.14
CA GLY A 343 32.62 4.40 -0.88
C GLY A 343 32.54 2.88 -0.92
N ARG A 344 33.66 2.23 -1.24
CA ARG A 344 33.77 0.76 -1.26
C ARG A 344 33.52 0.14 0.11
N ARG A 345 34.06 0.74 1.19
CA ARG A 345 33.84 0.25 2.56
C ARG A 345 32.37 0.32 2.95
N LEU A 346 31.67 1.38 2.53
CA LEU A 346 30.26 1.57 2.83
C LEU A 346 29.37 0.55 2.09
N LEU A 347 29.63 0.33 0.79
CA LEU A 347 28.94 -0.71 0.00
C LEU A 347 29.17 -2.10 0.60
N GLU A 348 30.42 -2.45 0.90
CA GLU A 348 30.75 -3.74 1.51
C GLU A 348 30.12 -3.89 2.91
N ALA A 349 30.02 -2.82 3.70
CA ALA A 349 29.35 -2.85 5.00
C ALA A 349 27.85 -3.12 4.87
N GLU A 350 27.16 -2.44 3.95
CA GLU A 350 25.74 -2.66 3.67
C GLU A 350 25.49 -4.10 3.17
N THR A 351 26.25 -4.56 2.17
CA THR A 351 26.14 -5.92 1.64
C THR A 351 26.36 -6.97 2.73
N ARG A 352 27.39 -6.82 3.58
CA ARG A 352 27.66 -7.75 4.69
C ARG A 352 26.55 -7.76 5.73
N GLU A 353 25.92 -6.62 6.04
CA GLU A 353 24.76 -6.57 6.96
C GLU A 353 23.58 -7.38 6.42
N VAL A 354 23.26 -7.21 5.14
CA VAL A 354 22.14 -7.92 4.48
C VAL A 354 22.43 -9.41 4.31
N GLU A 355 23.62 -9.78 3.81
CA GLU A 355 24.01 -11.17 3.57
C GLU A 355 24.06 -12.00 4.85
N ARG A 356 24.58 -11.45 5.95
CA ARG A 356 24.57 -12.13 7.26
C ARG A 356 23.16 -12.48 7.73
N GLY A 357 22.18 -11.62 7.43
CA GLY A 357 20.77 -11.88 7.72
C GLY A 357 20.22 -13.02 6.87
N VAL A 358 20.47 -12.98 5.56
CA VAL A 358 19.93 -13.94 4.58
C VAL A 358 20.56 -15.33 4.72
N ALA A 359 21.89 -15.42 4.83
CA ALA A 359 22.60 -16.70 4.92
C ALA A 359 22.16 -17.52 6.14
N ARG A 360 22.09 -16.88 7.32
CA ARG A 360 21.60 -17.53 8.55
C ARG A 360 20.18 -18.07 8.41
N ALA A 361 19.33 -17.42 7.61
CA ALA A 361 17.95 -17.81 7.43
C ALA A 361 17.78 -18.95 6.40
N LYS A 362 18.59 -18.98 5.34
CA LYS A 362 18.54 -20.04 4.30
C LYS A 362 18.98 -21.40 4.84
N ASP A 363 19.94 -21.44 5.76
CA ASP A 363 20.57 -22.69 6.20
C ASP A 363 19.74 -23.50 7.22
N ARG A 364 18.63 -22.94 7.75
CA ARG A 364 17.85 -23.59 8.81
C ARG A 364 16.35 -23.35 8.64
N LEU A 365 15.61 -24.41 8.30
CA LEU A 365 14.14 -24.39 8.17
C LEU A 365 13.41 -23.70 9.34
N PRO A 366 13.80 -23.91 10.63
CA PRO A 366 13.20 -23.17 11.73
C PRO A 366 13.38 -21.65 11.63
N ILE A 367 14.56 -21.17 11.19
CA ILE A 367 14.82 -19.73 11.03
C ILE A 367 14.00 -19.18 9.85
N LEU A 368 13.88 -19.96 8.77
CA LEU A 368 13.01 -19.62 7.64
C LEU A 368 11.56 -19.41 8.10
N LEU A 369 10.97 -20.38 8.79
CA LEU A 369 9.59 -20.30 9.28
C LEU A 369 9.40 -19.16 10.28
N MET A 370 10.36 -18.96 11.19
CA MET A 370 10.33 -17.84 12.12
C MET A 370 10.36 -16.49 11.38
N THR A 371 11.21 -16.34 10.38
CA THR A 371 11.39 -15.09 9.62
C THR A 371 10.20 -14.79 8.72
N VAL A 372 9.62 -15.80 8.06
CA VAL A 372 8.53 -15.61 7.09
C VAL A 372 7.15 -15.57 7.74
N LEU A 373 6.95 -16.23 8.89
CA LEU A 373 5.63 -16.35 9.52
C LEU A 373 5.54 -15.66 10.88
N ALA A 374 6.40 -16.06 11.83
CA ALA A 374 6.27 -15.62 13.22
C ALA A 374 6.62 -14.14 13.42
N VAL A 375 7.71 -13.68 12.79
CA VAL A 375 8.15 -12.28 12.84
C VAL A 375 7.07 -11.36 12.22
N PRO A 376 6.61 -11.57 10.98
CA PRO A 376 5.51 -10.78 10.42
C PRO A 376 4.25 -10.80 11.28
N LEU A 377 3.88 -11.93 11.88
CA LEU A 377 2.69 -12.00 12.74
C LEU A 377 2.82 -11.10 13.97
N ALA A 378 3.95 -11.17 14.68
CA ALA A 378 4.16 -10.39 15.89
C ALA A 378 4.31 -8.89 15.58
N GLU A 379 5.12 -8.55 14.58
CA GLU A 379 5.39 -7.17 14.22
C GLU A 379 4.16 -6.48 13.64
N GLU A 380 3.43 -7.11 12.72
CA GLU A 380 2.27 -6.47 12.10
C GLU A 380 1.12 -6.28 13.11
N ARG A 381 0.94 -7.20 14.08
CA ARG A 381 -0.01 -7.01 15.18
C ARG A 381 0.34 -5.79 16.03
N LEU A 382 1.62 -5.59 16.35
CA LEU A 382 2.08 -4.47 17.16
C LEU A 382 2.08 -3.15 16.38
N TYR A 383 2.76 -3.10 15.24
CA TYR A 383 2.98 -1.86 14.49
C TYR A 383 1.74 -1.44 13.68
N ARG A 384 0.94 -2.37 13.15
CA ARG A 384 -0.27 -2.03 12.38
C ARG A 384 -1.54 -2.19 13.18
N GLY A 385 -1.67 -3.31 13.86
CA GLY A 385 -2.84 -3.64 14.68
C GLY A 385 -3.04 -2.67 15.84
N LEU A 386 -1.97 -2.31 16.55
CA LEU A 386 -2.01 -1.35 17.66
C LEU A 386 -1.55 0.05 17.23
N LEU A 387 -0.26 0.21 16.94
CA LEU A 387 0.37 1.54 16.82
C LEU A 387 -0.23 2.37 15.67
N GLN A 388 -0.18 1.88 14.43
CA GLN A 388 -0.70 2.60 13.28
C GLN A 388 -2.20 2.85 13.38
N ARG A 389 -2.98 1.88 13.90
CA ARG A 389 -4.42 2.05 14.16
C ARG A 389 -4.69 3.22 15.09
N VAL A 390 -4.00 3.26 16.24
CA VAL A 390 -4.16 4.33 17.24
C VAL A 390 -3.69 5.68 16.68
N LEU A 391 -2.53 5.74 16.03
CA LEU A 391 -2.02 6.98 15.45
C LEU A 391 -2.90 7.48 14.29
N THR A 392 -3.47 6.59 13.49
CA THR A 392 -4.41 6.93 12.41
C THR A 392 -5.70 7.54 12.97
N ARG A 393 -6.26 6.96 14.02
CA ARG A 393 -7.45 7.53 14.68
C ARG A 393 -7.18 8.88 15.33
N ARG A 394 -5.97 9.12 15.84
CA ARG A 394 -5.61 10.37 16.51
C ARG A 394 -5.22 11.49 15.56
N TYR A 395 -4.41 11.19 14.55
CA TYR A 395 -3.73 12.17 13.71
C TYR A 395 -4.14 12.11 12.23
N GLY A 396 -5.03 11.19 11.87
CA GLY A 396 -5.42 10.90 10.49
C GLY A 396 -4.51 9.87 9.83
N GLU A 397 -5.02 9.26 8.76
CA GLU A 397 -4.40 8.14 8.04
C GLU A 397 -2.96 8.43 7.58
N ARG A 398 -2.73 9.56 6.90
CA ARG A 398 -1.40 9.91 6.37
C ARG A 398 -0.36 10.07 7.47
N ARG A 399 -0.69 10.84 8.53
CA ARG A 399 0.24 11.11 9.63
C ARG A 399 0.47 9.85 10.47
N GLY A 400 -0.59 9.07 10.72
CA GLY A 400 -0.50 7.82 11.45
C GLY A 400 0.36 6.77 10.74
N LEU A 401 0.19 6.64 9.41
CA LEU A 401 1.02 5.78 8.58
C LEU A 401 2.49 6.21 8.63
N VAL A 402 2.81 7.48 8.32
CA VAL A 402 4.20 7.97 8.34
C VAL A 402 4.85 7.78 9.72
N ALA A 403 4.17 8.16 10.80
CA ALA A 403 4.72 8.03 12.14
C ALA A 403 4.96 6.56 12.53
N ALA A 404 4.03 5.65 12.21
CA ALA A 404 4.21 4.22 12.48
C ALA A 404 5.35 3.61 11.63
N SER A 405 5.51 4.02 10.37
CA SER A 405 6.60 3.56 9.50
C SER A 405 7.97 4.03 10.01
N LEU A 406 8.07 5.28 10.48
CA LEU A 406 9.31 5.80 11.08
C LEU A 406 9.68 5.09 12.38
N LEU A 407 8.70 4.84 13.27
CA LEU A 407 8.94 4.08 14.50
C LEU A 407 9.34 2.63 14.21
N PHE A 408 8.73 2.01 13.19
CA PHE A 408 9.13 0.68 12.71
C PHE A 408 10.58 0.68 12.21
N GLY A 409 10.99 1.69 11.43
CA GLY A 409 12.39 1.84 11.00
C GLY A 409 13.34 2.05 12.18
N ALA A 410 12.97 2.89 13.15
CA ALA A 410 13.78 3.14 14.34
C ALA A 410 13.99 1.89 15.20
N ALA A 411 12.98 1.02 15.29
CA ALA A 411 13.08 -0.27 16.00
C ALA A 411 14.15 -1.20 15.40
N HIS A 412 14.49 -1.01 14.13
CA HIS A 412 15.48 -1.81 13.42
C HIS A 412 16.91 -1.28 13.53
N LEU A 413 17.14 -0.12 14.17
CA LEU A 413 18.49 0.46 14.33
C LEU A 413 19.46 -0.43 15.13
N ALA A 414 18.94 -1.31 15.98
CA ALA A 414 19.74 -2.29 16.72
C ALA A 414 20.20 -3.47 15.84
N VAL A 415 19.52 -3.71 14.71
CA VAL A 415 19.77 -4.83 13.80
C VAL A 415 20.56 -4.38 12.58
N TYR A 416 20.15 -3.27 11.97
CA TYR A 416 20.76 -2.70 10.78
C TYR A 416 21.26 -1.30 11.10
N ARG A 417 22.57 -1.07 10.96
CA ARG A 417 23.14 0.27 11.16
C ARG A 417 23.04 1.07 9.87
N VAL A 418 23.47 0.47 8.76
CA VAL A 418 23.53 1.15 7.45
C VAL A 418 22.20 0.99 6.71
N ALA A 419 21.59 -0.20 6.76
CA ALA A 419 20.35 -0.49 6.03
C ALA A 419 19.05 -0.06 6.75
N SER A 420 19.12 0.71 7.84
CA SER A 420 17.94 1.09 8.65
C SER A 420 16.89 1.91 7.89
N TYR A 421 17.31 2.68 6.87
CA TYR A 421 16.37 3.40 5.98
C TYR A 421 15.41 2.44 5.24
N GLN A 422 15.88 1.23 4.91
CA GLN A 422 15.07 0.22 4.23
C GLN A 422 13.91 -0.23 5.12
N ALA A 423 14.14 -0.37 6.43
CA ALA A 423 13.10 -0.72 7.40
C ALA A 423 12.00 0.34 7.47
N ALA A 424 12.33 1.64 7.46
CA ALA A 424 11.32 2.68 7.42
C ALA A 424 10.45 2.62 6.14
N LEU A 425 11.07 2.36 4.98
CA LEU A 425 10.38 2.21 3.70
C LEU A 425 9.51 0.94 3.65
N LEU A 426 10.00 -0.17 4.22
CA LEU A 426 9.21 -1.38 4.47
C LEU A 426 7.95 -1.06 5.27
N GLY A 427 8.13 -0.30 6.33
CA GLY A 427 7.03 0.13 7.18
C GLY A 427 5.99 0.95 6.43
N PHE A 428 6.37 1.68 5.38
CA PHE A 428 5.44 2.46 4.55
C PHE A 428 4.60 1.56 3.63
N GLY A 429 5.22 0.56 2.99
CA GLY A 429 4.52 -0.37 2.12
C GLY A 429 3.59 -1.32 2.87
N PHE A 430 4.03 -1.87 4.01
CA PHE A 430 3.17 -2.69 4.89
C PHE A 430 2.04 -1.85 5.48
N GLY A 431 2.34 -0.62 5.94
CA GLY A 431 1.32 0.32 6.40
C GLY A 431 0.26 0.61 5.33
N THR A 432 0.66 0.67 4.06
CA THR A 432 -0.26 0.88 2.93
C THR A 432 -1.12 -0.36 2.66
N ALA A 433 -0.53 -1.57 2.73
CA ALA A 433 -1.29 -2.82 2.66
C ALA A 433 -2.35 -2.91 3.78
N TRP A 434 -2.00 -2.49 4.99
CA TRP A 434 -2.93 -2.42 6.12
C TRP A 434 -4.11 -1.46 5.85
N VAL A 435 -3.87 -0.28 5.28
CA VAL A 435 -4.96 0.65 4.92
C VAL A 435 -5.92 0.02 3.91
N GLY A 436 -5.40 -0.72 2.91
CA GLY A 436 -6.21 -1.31 1.85
C GLY A 436 -6.92 -2.62 2.21
N GLY A 437 -6.34 -3.45 3.09
CA GLY A 437 -6.82 -4.81 3.36
C GLY A 437 -6.77 -5.24 4.83
N GLY A 438 -6.43 -4.34 5.73
CA GLY A 438 -6.29 -4.60 7.16
C GLY A 438 -5.07 -5.44 7.51
N LEU A 439 -5.06 -5.96 8.74
CA LEU A 439 -3.96 -6.76 9.27
C LEU A 439 -3.54 -7.96 8.37
N PRO A 440 -4.47 -8.75 7.79
CA PRO A 440 -4.08 -9.88 6.94
C PRO A 440 -3.32 -9.46 5.68
N ALA A 441 -3.64 -8.32 5.08
CA ALA A 441 -2.94 -7.82 3.89
C ALA A 441 -1.53 -7.36 4.23
N SER A 442 -1.36 -6.70 5.37
CA SER A 442 -0.04 -6.30 5.88
C SER A 442 0.84 -7.51 6.20
N LEU A 443 0.27 -8.49 6.90
CA LEU A 443 0.93 -9.75 7.22
C LEU A 443 1.40 -10.48 5.96
N LEU A 444 0.53 -10.58 4.96
CA LEU A 444 0.86 -11.23 3.68
C LEU A 444 1.94 -10.45 2.93
N ALA A 445 1.85 -9.12 2.85
CA ALA A 445 2.88 -8.30 2.19
C ALA A 445 4.24 -8.44 2.87
N HIS A 446 4.27 -8.47 4.20
CA HIS A 446 5.50 -8.65 4.98
C HIS A 446 6.06 -10.07 4.81
N ALA A 447 5.24 -11.12 4.94
CA ALA A 447 5.68 -12.49 4.73
C ALA A 447 6.24 -12.72 3.32
N VAL A 448 5.59 -12.17 2.28
CA VAL A 448 6.07 -12.25 0.89
C VAL A 448 7.36 -11.47 0.70
N TRP A 449 7.52 -10.31 1.35
CA TRP A 449 8.78 -9.57 1.34
C TRP A 449 9.92 -10.39 1.94
N ASN A 450 9.70 -10.99 3.11
CA ASN A 450 10.72 -11.81 3.76
C ASN A 450 11.05 -13.05 2.92
N ALA A 451 10.05 -13.68 2.32
CA ALA A 451 10.28 -14.79 1.38
C ALA A 451 11.08 -14.32 0.15
N HIS A 452 10.78 -13.14 -0.41
CA HIS A 452 11.52 -12.57 -1.53
C HIS A 452 13.00 -12.34 -1.20
N LEU A 453 13.32 -11.81 -0.02
CA LEU A 453 14.72 -11.65 0.41
C LEU A 453 15.48 -12.98 0.53
N LEU A 454 14.74 -14.09 0.71
CA LEU A 454 15.28 -15.44 0.91
C LEU A 454 15.28 -16.27 -0.38
N LEU A 455 14.86 -15.71 -1.53
CA LEU A 455 14.99 -16.34 -2.84
C LEU A 455 16.16 -15.69 -3.56
#